data_AF-A0A973W593-F1
#
_entry.id   AF-A0A973W593-F1
#
_cell.length_a   1.000
_cell.length_b   1.000
_cell.length_c   1.000
_cell.angle_alpha   90.00
_cell.angle_beta   90.00
_cell.angle_gamma   90.00
#
_symmetry.space_group_name_H-M   'P 1'
#
loop_
_entity.id
_entity.type
_entity.pdbx_description
1 polymer ?
#
loop_
_entity_poly.entity_id
_entity_poly.type
_entity_poly.pdbx_seq_one_letter_code
_entity_poly.pdbx_strand_id
1 'polypeptide(L)'
;MSTYKDRYKDADNGLRFQDLVYQGNFKGMDPVPDGILGDKVLRQRAKSKVLEKVTKEDVLRDQFSVNELNDLNNYLAWNIWDVLVMRATEGVSGMIPRQEYEILAFMQEFLRWPEILEMTTNEVGAQGVIDIGATARREIGTKINCVHDWCIGAVGFGMGRCGLLALEAIQPQDYVRESNVILKFMQRILWGKRQDGYILNSQDRYRCRIHEKDVIQNLAGQIEYFEPGSEKHDSFVRFNAAAELLSFLDHYDCRLGLGDTGPYELPDGKIMIIRDRFTNEEAYDWSDVCDHEKVPHCYTLCLVIDPEKMALDEIRVNDISTTFTRPKNYIEHIVGGAVFVREKWNTPMGEVYPIKISELDKRLEGIQQATFKLYTKFSRMSRRTLITNGMYVYYIDMILPHLRLAGTYEKACKDYEFWEIDQRVSNYYYDIVKRGFAQATVPQKIFSGEGYLPFPDDVSLTRSKYYWK
;
A
#
# COMPACT_ATOMS: atom_id res chain seq x y z
N MET A 1 -21.15 -23.96 6.25
CA MET A 1 -20.94 -23.31 7.56
C MET A 1 -19.61 -22.60 7.47
N SER A 2 -19.54 -21.34 7.89
CA SER A 2 -18.32 -20.56 7.81
C SER A 2 -17.31 -20.99 8.89
N THR A 3 -16.02 -21.00 8.55
CA THR A 3 -14.92 -21.33 9.48
C THR A 3 -13.89 -20.20 9.61
N TYR A 4 -14.10 -19.04 8.96
CA TYR A 4 -13.12 -17.94 8.92
C TYR A 4 -12.62 -17.41 10.27
N LYS A 5 -13.34 -17.67 11.36
CA LYS A 5 -12.90 -17.29 12.71
C LYS A 5 -11.83 -18.23 13.28
N ASP A 6 -11.69 -19.44 12.75
CA ASP A 6 -10.70 -20.42 13.20
C ASP A 6 -9.28 -19.89 13.06
N ARG A 7 -9.04 -19.09 12.00
CA ARG A 7 -7.78 -18.38 11.79
C ARG A 7 -7.38 -17.49 12.95
N TYR A 8 -8.27 -17.10 13.87
CA TYR A 8 -7.93 -16.26 15.03
C TYR A 8 -7.46 -17.05 16.24
N LYS A 9 -7.51 -18.38 16.20
CA LYS A 9 -6.94 -19.25 17.23
C LYS A 9 -5.42 -19.26 17.09
N ASP A 10 -4.70 -19.22 18.20
CA ASP A 10 -3.23 -19.14 18.19
C ASP A 10 -2.56 -20.29 17.43
N ALA A 11 -3.07 -21.51 17.62
CA ALA A 11 -2.58 -22.71 16.96
C ALA A 11 -2.88 -22.77 15.45
N ASP A 12 -3.85 -21.98 14.96
CA ASP A 12 -4.26 -22.01 13.56
C ASP A 12 -3.20 -21.34 12.67
N ASN A 13 -2.84 -22.00 11.56
CA ASN A 13 -1.79 -21.57 10.64
C ASN A 13 -2.34 -20.83 9.41
N GLY A 14 -3.65 -20.59 9.36
CA GLY A 14 -4.35 -20.09 8.19
C GLY A 14 -4.36 -21.09 7.04
N LEU A 15 -5.13 -20.76 6.00
CA LEU A 15 -5.10 -21.45 4.72
C LEU A 15 -3.93 -20.97 3.88
N ARG A 16 -3.44 -21.83 2.99
CA ARG A 16 -2.52 -21.42 1.94
C ARG A 16 -3.32 -20.76 0.82
N PHE A 17 -2.95 -19.55 0.42
CA PHE A 17 -3.58 -18.89 -0.73
C PHE A 17 -2.82 -19.20 -2.03
N GLN A 18 -1.61 -19.74 -1.92
CA GLN A 18 -0.77 -20.19 -3.02
C GLN A 18 0.03 -21.43 -2.61
N ASP A 19 0.28 -22.33 -3.58
CA ASP A 19 1.13 -23.51 -3.35
C ASP A 19 2.63 -23.17 -3.40
N LEU A 20 2.98 -22.00 -3.94
CA LEU A 20 4.35 -21.50 -4.02
C LEU A 20 4.95 -21.28 -2.63
N VAL A 21 6.28 -21.36 -2.55
CA VAL A 21 7.05 -21.08 -1.33
C VAL A 21 8.17 -20.09 -1.62
N TYR A 22 8.53 -19.31 -0.61
CA TYR A 22 9.55 -18.28 -0.66
C TYR A 22 10.91 -18.84 -0.22
N GLN A 23 11.86 -18.94 -1.16
CA GLN A 23 13.27 -19.17 -0.80
C GLN A 23 14.00 -17.84 -0.59
N GLY A 24 13.83 -16.91 -1.53
CA GLY A 24 14.43 -15.57 -1.52
C GLY A 24 15.87 -15.52 -1.07
N ASN A 25 16.14 -14.67 -0.07
CA ASN A 25 17.47 -14.48 0.50
C ASN A 25 17.88 -15.53 1.56
N PHE A 26 17.01 -16.50 1.87
CA PHE A 26 17.28 -17.55 2.86
C PHE A 26 17.97 -18.80 2.27
N LYS A 27 19.03 -18.63 1.46
CA LYS A 27 19.72 -19.76 0.84
C LYS A 27 20.23 -20.77 1.89
N GLY A 28 19.91 -22.04 1.71
CA GLY A 28 20.31 -23.12 2.62
C GLY A 28 19.42 -23.28 3.87
N MET A 29 18.34 -22.51 3.99
CA MET A 29 17.29 -22.71 4.99
C MET A 29 16.02 -23.25 4.33
N ASP A 30 15.13 -23.81 5.13
CA ASP A 30 13.81 -24.23 4.64
C ASP A 30 13.06 -23.05 4.01
N PRO A 31 12.28 -23.26 2.95
CA PRO A 31 11.51 -22.20 2.33
C PRO A 31 10.34 -21.77 3.23
N VAL A 32 9.89 -20.52 3.06
CA VAL A 32 8.84 -19.90 3.88
C VAL A 32 7.51 -19.96 3.12
N PRO A 33 6.41 -20.44 3.73
CA PRO A 33 5.09 -20.47 3.10
C PRO A 33 4.44 -19.07 3.05
N ASP A 34 3.31 -18.96 2.36
CA ASP A 34 2.46 -17.74 2.36
C ASP A 34 1.62 -17.64 3.64
N GLY A 35 1.05 -16.46 3.87
CA GLY A 35 0.02 -16.26 4.88
C GLY A 35 0.51 -16.30 6.32
N ILE A 36 -0.41 -16.67 7.22
CA ILE A 36 -0.20 -16.69 8.68
C ILE A 36 0.96 -17.61 9.08
N LEU A 37 1.12 -18.75 8.41
CA LEU A 37 2.24 -19.65 8.67
C LEU A 37 3.59 -19.02 8.30
N GLY A 38 3.66 -18.26 7.19
CA GLY A 38 4.87 -17.58 6.79
C GLY A 38 5.31 -16.51 7.81
N ASP A 39 4.37 -15.70 8.29
CA ASP A 39 4.61 -14.72 9.37
C ASP A 39 5.18 -15.41 10.62
N LYS A 40 4.58 -16.52 11.06
CA LYS A 40 5.08 -17.31 12.20
C LYS A 40 6.52 -17.77 12.00
N VAL A 41 6.84 -18.31 10.82
CA VAL A 41 8.19 -18.80 10.49
C VAL A 41 9.21 -17.66 10.50
N LEU A 42 8.86 -16.49 9.98
CA LEU A 42 9.79 -15.35 9.98
C LEU A 42 10.04 -14.78 11.36
N ARG A 43 9.01 -14.67 12.19
CA ARG A 43 9.16 -14.26 13.59
C ARG A 43 10.07 -15.22 14.35
N GLN A 44 9.94 -16.53 14.11
CA GLN A 44 10.81 -17.53 14.72
C GLN A 44 12.27 -17.43 14.24
N ARG A 45 12.51 -16.96 13.01
CA ARG A 45 13.85 -16.75 12.44
C ARG A 45 14.50 -15.44 12.85
N ALA A 46 13.72 -14.47 13.34
CA ALA A 46 14.21 -13.16 13.69
C ALA A 46 15.25 -13.22 14.81
N LYS A 47 16.29 -12.40 14.71
CA LYS A 47 17.34 -12.26 15.74
C LYS A 47 16.99 -11.22 16.81
N SER A 48 15.95 -10.43 16.56
CA SER A 48 15.44 -9.37 17.41
C SER A 48 13.93 -9.50 17.61
N LYS A 49 13.36 -8.61 18.42
CA LYS A 49 11.92 -8.55 18.70
C LYS A 49 11.17 -7.54 17.82
N VAL A 50 11.81 -6.99 16.78
CA VAL A 50 11.19 -5.93 15.94
C VAL A 50 9.95 -6.41 15.18
N LEU A 51 9.82 -7.73 14.98
CA LEU A 51 8.66 -8.34 14.35
C LEU A 51 7.56 -8.69 15.37
N GLU A 52 7.82 -8.60 16.68
CA GLU A 52 6.83 -8.80 17.74
C GLU A 52 5.98 -7.52 17.95
N LYS A 53 5.14 -7.52 18.99
CA LYS A 53 4.44 -6.30 19.38
C LYS A 53 5.44 -5.31 19.98
N VAL A 54 5.55 -4.13 19.38
CA VAL A 54 6.48 -3.09 19.81
C VAL A 54 5.80 -2.06 20.72
N THR A 55 6.53 -1.55 21.70
CA THR A 55 6.00 -0.53 22.62
C THR A 55 6.15 0.87 22.03
N LYS A 56 5.54 1.87 22.69
CA LYS A 56 5.73 3.27 22.32
C LYS A 56 7.20 3.68 22.44
N GLU A 57 7.89 3.22 23.47
CA GLU A 57 9.31 3.48 23.70
C GLU A 57 10.16 2.94 22.54
N ASP A 58 9.89 1.72 22.08
CA ASP A 58 10.59 1.14 20.92
C ASP A 58 10.44 2.00 19.66
N VAL A 59 9.23 2.51 19.42
CA VAL A 59 8.88 3.32 18.26
C VAL A 59 9.47 4.74 18.35
N LEU A 60 9.62 5.27 19.56
CA LEU A 60 10.23 6.58 19.79
C LEU A 60 11.76 6.57 19.70
N ARG A 61 12.43 5.42 19.88
CA ARG A 61 13.89 5.33 19.63
C ARG A 61 14.24 5.82 18.23
N ASP A 62 15.36 6.52 18.09
CA ASP A 62 15.75 7.09 16.80
C ASP A 62 16.38 6.10 15.83
N GLN A 63 16.90 4.98 16.34
CA GLN A 63 17.61 4.02 15.51
C GLN A 63 17.26 2.58 15.85
N PHE A 64 17.09 1.79 14.79
CA PHE A 64 17.22 0.34 14.84
C PHE A 64 18.68 -0.11 15.00
N SER A 65 18.88 -1.24 15.64
CA SER A 65 20.11 -2.03 15.57
C SER A 65 20.23 -2.76 14.23
N VAL A 66 21.44 -3.26 13.90
CA VAL A 66 21.68 -4.03 12.66
C VAL A 66 20.80 -5.28 12.58
N ASN A 67 20.59 -5.98 13.70
CA ASN A 67 19.70 -7.15 13.74
C ASN A 67 18.24 -6.75 13.42
N GLU A 68 17.76 -5.65 13.99
CA GLU A 68 16.39 -5.16 13.70
C GLU A 68 16.24 -4.72 12.24
N LEU A 69 17.25 -4.05 11.66
CA LEU A 69 17.27 -3.70 10.24
C LEU A 69 17.23 -4.94 9.34
N ASN A 70 18.02 -5.96 9.66
CA ASN A 70 18.08 -7.20 8.90
C ASN A 70 16.80 -8.04 9.04
N ASP A 71 16.20 -8.09 10.22
CA ASP A 71 14.92 -8.77 10.44
C ASP A 71 13.79 -8.07 9.66
N LEU A 72 13.74 -6.74 9.66
CA LEU A 72 12.79 -5.97 8.85
C LEU A 72 13.04 -6.15 7.34
N ASN A 73 14.29 -6.13 6.88
CA ASN A 73 14.65 -6.41 5.49
C ASN A 73 14.13 -7.78 5.05
N ASN A 74 14.37 -8.82 5.86
CA ASN A 74 13.93 -10.17 5.57
C ASN A 74 12.40 -10.29 5.59
N TYR A 75 11.74 -9.64 6.54
CA TYR A 75 10.29 -9.66 6.64
C TYR A 75 9.64 -8.94 5.47
N LEU A 76 10.12 -7.76 5.09
CA LEU A 76 9.61 -7.02 3.93
C LEU A 76 9.86 -7.80 2.64
N ALA A 77 11.01 -8.47 2.48
CA ALA A 77 11.29 -9.28 1.29
C ALA A 77 10.28 -10.43 1.10
N TRP A 78 9.97 -11.17 2.16
CA TRP A 78 8.92 -12.19 2.13
C TRP A 78 7.52 -11.58 1.99
N ASN A 79 7.23 -10.49 2.71
CA ASN A 79 5.92 -9.87 2.69
C ASN A 79 5.58 -9.31 1.30
N ILE A 80 6.55 -8.72 0.60
CA ILE A 80 6.44 -8.33 -0.81
C ILE A 80 6.08 -9.53 -1.67
N TRP A 81 6.78 -10.65 -1.52
CA TRP A 81 6.45 -11.88 -2.24
C TRP A 81 5.04 -12.37 -1.90
N ASP A 82 4.69 -12.42 -0.61
CA ASP A 82 3.41 -12.91 -0.11
C ASP A 82 2.22 -12.12 -0.67
N VAL A 83 2.32 -10.78 -0.67
CA VAL A 83 1.20 -9.91 -1.09
C VAL A 83 1.15 -9.67 -2.60
N LEU A 84 2.28 -9.74 -3.32
CA LEU A 84 2.34 -9.50 -4.77
C LEU A 84 2.31 -10.77 -5.62
N VAL A 85 2.83 -11.92 -5.16
CA VAL A 85 2.78 -13.16 -5.96
C VAL A 85 1.36 -13.71 -6.06
N MET A 86 0.53 -13.49 -5.03
CA MET A 86 -0.94 -13.68 -5.14
C MET A 86 -1.57 -12.91 -6.32
N ARG A 87 -0.84 -11.94 -6.88
CA ARG A 87 -1.27 -11.01 -7.93
C ARG A 87 -0.37 -11.01 -9.18
N ALA A 88 0.56 -11.96 -9.34
CA ALA A 88 1.44 -12.04 -10.51
C ALA A 88 0.69 -12.17 -11.86
N THR A 89 -0.64 -12.28 -11.83
CA THR A 89 -1.55 -12.30 -12.99
C THR A 89 -2.34 -11.00 -13.21
N GLU A 90 -2.16 -9.93 -12.43
CA GLU A 90 -2.80 -8.63 -12.70
C GLU A 90 -2.19 -8.02 -13.96
N GLY A 91 -3.03 -7.89 -15.00
CA GLY A 91 -2.63 -7.72 -16.39
C GLY A 91 -1.70 -6.54 -16.65
N VAL A 92 -0.67 -6.79 -17.46
CA VAL A 92 0.16 -5.73 -18.03
C VAL A 92 -0.66 -5.03 -19.10
N SER A 93 -1.06 -3.78 -18.84
CA SER A 93 -1.56 -2.92 -19.90
C SER A 93 -0.45 -2.71 -20.93
N GLY A 94 -0.70 -3.07 -22.20
CA GLY A 94 0.26 -2.82 -23.27
C GLY A 94 0.54 -1.32 -23.51
N MET A 95 -0.33 -0.45 -22.97
CA MET A 95 -0.21 1.00 -23.09
C MET A 95 0.74 1.59 -22.05
N ILE A 96 0.70 1.12 -20.81
CA ILE A 96 1.42 1.71 -19.67
C ILE A 96 2.69 0.89 -19.36
N PRO A 97 3.91 1.46 -19.50
CA PRO A 97 5.18 0.75 -19.35
C PRO A 97 5.56 0.53 -17.87
N ARG A 98 4.79 -0.34 -17.22
CA ARG A 98 4.81 -0.54 -15.76
C ARG A 98 6.17 -0.88 -15.18
N GLN A 99 6.80 -1.93 -15.70
CA GLN A 99 8.06 -2.42 -15.14
C GLN A 99 9.18 -1.38 -15.22
N GLU A 100 9.19 -0.55 -16.28
CA GLU A 100 10.20 0.48 -16.47
C GLU A 100 10.08 1.63 -15.49
N TYR A 101 8.87 2.18 -15.26
CA TYR A 101 8.75 3.25 -14.27
C TYR A 101 8.84 2.72 -12.84
N GLU A 102 8.36 1.50 -12.57
CA GLU A 102 8.44 0.89 -11.23
C GLU A 102 9.90 0.83 -10.77
N ILE A 103 10.79 0.21 -11.56
CA ILE A 103 12.18 0.07 -11.15
C ILE A 103 12.89 1.43 -11.00
N LEU A 104 12.59 2.41 -11.86
CA LEU A 104 13.16 3.75 -11.76
C LEU A 104 12.64 4.50 -10.53
N ALA A 105 11.35 4.40 -10.24
CA ALA A 105 10.74 4.99 -9.06
C ALA A 105 11.33 4.38 -7.78
N PHE A 106 11.43 3.05 -7.69
CA PHE A 106 11.99 2.39 -6.50
C PHE A 106 13.40 2.92 -6.17
N MET A 107 14.25 3.06 -7.19
CA MET A 107 15.59 3.61 -7.01
C MET A 107 15.58 5.08 -6.63
N GLN A 108 14.69 5.88 -7.23
CA GLN A 108 14.49 7.29 -6.88
C GLN A 108 14.09 7.45 -5.41
N GLU A 109 13.12 6.66 -4.96
CA GLU A 109 12.61 6.65 -3.59
C GLU A 109 13.74 6.36 -2.59
N PHE A 110 14.53 5.29 -2.80
CA PHE A 110 15.65 4.95 -1.91
C PHE A 110 16.70 6.06 -1.82
N LEU A 111 16.94 6.76 -2.93
CA LEU A 111 17.96 7.81 -2.99
C LEU A 111 17.49 9.14 -2.40
N ARG A 112 16.21 9.49 -2.54
CA ARG A 112 15.65 10.82 -2.24
C ARG A 112 14.68 10.87 -1.06
N TRP A 113 13.96 9.80 -0.72
CA TRP A 113 13.10 9.84 0.46
C TRP A 113 13.83 10.02 1.79
N PRO A 114 15.04 9.48 2.05
CA PRO A 114 15.68 9.64 3.35
C PRO A 114 15.80 11.08 3.83
N GLU A 115 16.21 12.01 2.96
CA GLU A 115 16.34 13.43 3.29
C GLU A 115 14.98 14.11 3.51
N ILE A 116 13.96 13.72 2.75
CA ILE A 116 12.59 14.26 2.88
C ILE A 116 11.94 13.74 4.17
N LEU A 117 12.03 12.44 4.45
CA LEU A 117 11.45 11.82 5.65
C LEU A 117 12.19 12.25 6.93
N GLU A 118 13.50 12.45 6.87
CA GLU A 118 14.28 13.05 7.97
C GLU A 118 13.84 14.50 8.19
N MET A 119 13.71 15.29 7.13
CA MET A 119 13.18 16.66 7.21
C MET A 119 11.81 16.69 7.86
N THR A 120 10.85 15.88 7.39
CA THR A 120 9.51 15.82 7.95
C THR A 120 9.53 15.41 9.42
N THR A 121 10.33 14.40 9.77
CA THR A 121 10.49 13.97 11.17
C THR A 121 11.07 15.08 12.05
N ASN A 122 11.98 15.90 11.54
CA ASN A 122 12.55 17.02 12.30
C ASN A 122 11.53 18.14 12.54
N GLU A 123 10.62 18.39 11.59
CA GLU A 123 9.57 19.41 11.73
C GLU A 123 8.49 19.02 12.74
N VAL A 124 8.01 17.77 12.69
CA VAL A 124 6.88 17.34 13.52
C VAL A 124 7.29 16.48 14.73
N GLY A 125 8.56 16.08 14.80
CA GLY A 125 9.07 15.14 15.79
C GLY A 125 8.59 13.70 15.58
N ALA A 126 9.22 12.75 16.28
CA ALA A 126 8.82 11.34 16.23
C ALA A 126 7.35 11.12 16.64
N GLN A 127 6.86 11.89 17.62
CA GLN A 127 5.46 11.84 18.04
C GLN A 127 4.51 12.39 16.96
N GLY A 128 4.86 13.47 16.26
CA GLY A 128 4.05 13.98 15.17
C GLY A 128 3.91 12.98 14.02
N VAL A 129 4.97 12.22 13.71
CA VAL A 129 4.88 11.11 12.73
C VAL A 129 3.89 10.05 13.20
N ILE A 130 3.91 9.68 14.48
CA ILE A 130 2.91 8.74 15.04
C ILE A 130 1.49 9.32 14.91
N ASP A 131 1.32 10.60 15.20
CA ASP A 131 0.02 11.27 15.17
C ASP A 131 -0.56 11.34 13.75
N ILE A 132 0.28 11.52 12.72
CA ILE A 132 -0.11 11.41 11.30
C ILE A 132 -0.75 10.07 11.03
N GLY A 133 -0.10 8.96 11.42
CA GLY A 133 -0.68 7.61 11.26
C GLY A 133 -2.00 7.43 12.01
N ALA A 134 -2.12 8.03 13.19
CA ALA A 134 -3.32 7.93 14.03
C ALA A 134 -4.56 8.60 13.44
N THR A 135 -4.41 9.59 12.54
CA THR A 135 -5.53 10.26 11.87
C THR A 135 -6.46 9.28 11.16
N ALA A 136 -5.90 8.25 10.52
CA ALA A 136 -6.64 7.24 9.76
C ALA A 136 -7.62 6.41 10.60
N ARG A 137 -7.48 6.40 11.93
CA ARG A 137 -8.42 5.73 12.83
C ARG A 137 -9.80 6.39 12.84
N ARG A 138 -9.85 7.67 12.44
CA ARG A 138 -11.03 8.54 12.47
C ARG A 138 -11.52 9.00 11.10
N GLU A 139 -10.76 8.72 10.04
CA GLU A 139 -11.06 9.16 8.68
C GLU A 139 -11.34 7.99 7.74
N ILE A 140 -12.20 8.24 6.74
CA ILE A 140 -12.34 7.42 5.53
C ILE A 140 -12.01 8.25 4.31
N GLY A 141 -11.68 7.59 3.19
CA GLY A 141 -11.26 8.29 1.97
C GLY A 141 -9.97 9.08 2.21
N THR A 142 -9.04 8.53 2.99
CA THR A 142 -7.72 9.12 3.23
C THR A 142 -6.62 8.21 2.71
N LYS A 143 -5.61 8.79 2.05
CA LYS A 143 -4.43 8.05 1.61
C LYS A 143 -3.43 7.76 2.72
N ILE A 144 -3.71 8.14 3.98
CA ILE A 144 -3.06 7.54 5.15
C ILE A 144 -3.62 6.13 5.35
N ASN A 145 -3.30 5.21 4.46
CA ASN A 145 -3.89 3.87 4.37
C ASN A 145 -2.82 2.77 4.32
N CYS A 146 -3.24 1.51 4.41
CA CYS A 146 -2.32 0.37 4.59
C CYS A 146 -1.26 0.31 3.44
N VAL A 147 -1.62 0.60 2.17
CA VAL A 147 -0.70 0.59 1.01
C VAL A 147 0.33 1.72 1.01
N HIS A 148 -0.06 2.98 1.26
CA HIS A 148 0.90 4.10 1.25
C HIS A 148 1.94 3.95 2.37
N ASP A 149 1.52 3.51 3.55
CA ASP A 149 2.44 3.27 4.65
C ASP A 149 3.40 2.10 4.37
N TRP A 150 2.86 1.00 3.84
CA TRP A 150 3.66 -0.17 3.46
C TRP A 150 4.71 0.19 2.41
N CYS A 151 4.34 1.02 1.44
CA CYS A 151 5.22 1.48 0.37
C CYS A 151 6.49 2.16 0.89
N ILE A 152 6.43 2.91 2.00
CA ILE A 152 7.61 3.57 2.58
C ILE A 152 8.74 2.57 2.82
N GLY A 153 8.48 1.46 3.51
CA GLY A 153 9.50 0.46 3.78
C GLY A 153 9.64 -0.61 2.70
N ALA A 154 8.54 -1.12 2.16
CA ALA A 154 8.60 -2.21 1.19
C ALA A 154 9.15 -1.76 -0.17
N VAL A 155 8.68 -0.61 -0.66
CA VAL A 155 9.07 -0.08 -1.96
C VAL A 155 10.30 0.81 -1.80
N GLY A 156 10.20 1.88 -1.01
CA GLY A 156 11.27 2.87 -0.86
C GLY A 156 12.55 2.30 -0.27
N PHE A 157 12.47 1.48 0.78
CA PHE A 157 13.64 0.77 1.31
C PHE A 157 13.89 -0.55 0.57
N GLY A 158 12.95 -1.50 0.58
CA GLY A 158 13.17 -2.87 0.13
C GLY A 158 13.46 -2.97 -1.37
N MET A 159 12.48 -2.63 -2.21
CA MET A 159 12.62 -2.73 -3.67
C MET A 159 13.65 -1.74 -4.21
N GLY A 160 13.71 -0.52 -3.67
CA GLY A 160 14.65 0.50 -4.09
C GLY A 160 16.11 0.11 -3.85
N ARG A 161 16.43 -0.36 -2.64
CA ARG A 161 17.76 -0.88 -2.32
C ARG A 161 18.10 -2.11 -3.15
N CYS A 162 17.15 -3.03 -3.32
CA CYS A 162 17.32 -4.22 -4.17
C CYS A 162 17.65 -3.85 -5.61
N GLY A 163 16.96 -2.85 -6.19
CA GLY A 163 17.19 -2.38 -7.55
C GLY A 163 18.62 -1.84 -7.74
N LEU A 164 19.09 -1.00 -6.80
CA LEU A 164 20.45 -0.44 -6.85
C LEU A 164 21.53 -1.50 -6.61
N LEU A 165 21.31 -2.46 -5.72
CA LEU A 165 22.22 -3.61 -5.54
C LEU A 165 22.31 -4.46 -6.82
N ALA A 166 21.17 -4.71 -7.47
CA ALA A 166 21.13 -5.47 -8.72
C ALA A 166 21.78 -4.75 -9.90
N LEU A 167 21.81 -3.40 -9.89
CA LEU A 167 22.60 -2.59 -10.81
C LEU A 167 24.09 -2.52 -10.44
N GLU A 168 24.48 -3.09 -9.30
CA GLU A 168 25.83 -2.95 -8.73
C GLU A 168 26.22 -1.48 -8.47
N ALA A 169 25.22 -0.60 -8.32
CA ALA A 169 25.40 0.82 -8.06
C ALA A 169 25.78 1.12 -6.60
N ILE A 170 25.45 0.20 -5.69
CA ILE A 170 25.73 0.27 -4.25
C ILE A 170 26.21 -1.10 -3.75
N GLN A 171 26.86 -1.13 -2.59
CA GLN A 171 27.25 -2.35 -1.88
C GLN A 171 26.31 -2.64 -0.68
N PRO A 172 26.26 -3.88 -0.17
CA PRO A 172 25.37 -4.24 0.95
C PRO A 172 25.51 -3.37 2.20
N GLN A 173 26.72 -2.88 2.48
CA GLN A 173 27.04 -2.02 3.63
C GLN A 173 26.70 -0.54 3.42
N ASP A 174 26.29 -0.10 2.23
CA ASP A 174 26.02 1.31 1.98
C ASP A 174 24.59 1.70 2.45
N TYR A 175 24.37 3.01 2.64
CA TYR A 175 23.05 3.61 2.97
C TYR A 175 22.37 3.06 4.24
N VAL A 176 23.15 2.65 5.24
CA VAL A 176 22.60 2.10 6.51
C VAL A 176 21.77 3.16 7.25
N ARG A 177 22.29 4.39 7.35
CA ARG A 177 21.58 5.50 8.01
C ARG A 177 20.27 5.82 7.30
N GLU A 178 20.31 5.93 5.98
CA GLU A 178 19.16 6.25 5.14
C GLU A 178 18.07 5.17 5.23
N SER A 179 18.49 3.90 5.25
CA SER A 179 17.59 2.76 5.47
C SER A 179 16.91 2.83 6.83
N ASN A 180 17.64 3.23 7.88
CA ASN A 180 17.10 3.43 9.22
C ASN A 180 16.04 4.54 9.23
N VAL A 181 16.30 5.67 8.58
CA VAL A 181 15.35 6.79 8.45
C VAL A 181 14.03 6.34 7.82
N ILE A 182 14.10 5.68 6.66
CA ILE A 182 12.91 5.19 5.94
C ILE A 182 12.11 4.23 6.84
N LEU A 183 12.78 3.21 7.40
CA LEU A 183 12.11 2.18 8.19
C LEU A 183 11.55 2.72 9.51
N LYS A 184 12.21 3.69 10.16
CA LYS A 184 11.70 4.33 11.38
C LYS A 184 10.49 5.19 11.10
N PHE A 185 10.48 5.91 9.99
CA PHE A 185 9.32 6.68 9.56
C PHE A 185 8.13 5.74 9.31
N MET A 186 8.34 4.68 8.53
CA MET A 186 7.33 3.64 8.30
C MET A 186 6.80 3.05 9.62
N GLN A 187 7.69 2.64 10.53
CA GLN A 187 7.31 2.06 11.82
C GLN A 187 6.41 2.99 12.63
N ARG A 188 6.73 4.29 12.66
CA ARG A 188 5.99 5.31 13.41
C ARG A 188 4.61 5.55 12.83
N ILE A 189 4.48 5.68 11.50
CA ILE A 189 3.17 5.83 10.85
C ILE A 189 2.31 4.58 11.10
N LEU A 190 2.84 3.40 10.81
CA LEU A 190 2.12 2.14 10.95
C LEU A 190 1.67 1.88 12.39
N TRP A 191 2.56 2.09 13.37
CA TRP A 191 2.22 1.94 14.79
C TRP A 191 1.25 3.02 15.26
N GLY A 192 1.35 4.24 14.73
CA GLY A 192 0.39 5.31 14.98
C GLY A 192 -1.00 4.99 14.44
N LYS A 193 -1.09 4.29 13.31
CA LYS A 193 -2.36 3.84 12.74
C LYS A 193 -2.95 2.65 13.48
N ARG A 194 -2.15 1.62 13.71
CA ARG A 194 -2.56 0.38 14.39
C ARG A 194 -2.63 0.61 15.91
N GLN A 195 -3.45 -0.17 16.62
CA GLN A 195 -3.58 -0.08 18.09
C GLN A 195 -3.26 -1.40 18.80
N ASP A 196 -2.74 -2.37 18.06
CA ASP A 196 -2.50 -3.74 18.55
C ASP A 196 -1.03 -4.05 18.83
N GLY A 197 -0.15 -3.07 18.63
CA GLY A 197 1.30 -3.16 18.83
C GLY A 197 2.06 -3.73 17.63
N TYR A 198 1.38 -4.21 16.59
CA TYR A 198 2.03 -4.62 15.34
C TYR A 198 2.19 -3.44 14.39
N ILE A 199 3.06 -3.59 13.39
CA ILE A 199 3.26 -2.58 12.35
C ILE A 199 2.64 -3.00 11.02
N LEU A 200 2.49 -4.29 10.73
CA LEU A 200 1.91 -4.76 9.47
C LEU A 200 0.60 -5.54 9.71
N ASN A 201 -0.28 -5.59 8.71
CA ASN A 201 -1.49 -6.39 8.73
C ASN A 201 -1.15 -7.88 8.76
N SER A 202 -0.17 -8.32 7.96
CA SER A 202 0.32 -9.71 7.93
C SER A 202 0.69 -10.23 9.33
N GLN A 203 1.21 -9.34 10.17
CA GLN A 203 1.57 -9.62 11.56
C GLN A 203 0.37 -9.85 12.49
N ASP A 204 -0.79 -9.26 12.19
CA ASP A 204 -2.05 -9.52 12.91
C ASP A 204 -3.00 -10.40 12.07
N ARG A 205 -2.44 -11.45 11.45
CA ARG A 205 -3.21 -12.39 10.66
C ARG A 205 -4.03 -11.67 9.58
N TYR A 206 -3.45 -10.69 8.90
CA TYR A 206 -4.10 -9.93 7.81
C TYR A 206 -5.39 -9.23 8.23
N ARG A 207 -5.42 -8.64 9.43
CA ARG A 207 -6.48 -7.75 9.91
C ARG A 207 -6.01 -6.30 9.83
N CYS A 208 -6.54 -5.51 8.90
CA CYS A 208 -6.38 -4.05 8.83
C CYS A 208 -7.56 -3.41 9.58
N ARG A 209 -7.76 -3.74 10.88
CA ARG A 209 -8.82 -3.15 11.72
C ARG A 209 -8.29 -1.90 12.43
N ILE A 210 -8.38 -0.76 11.76
CA ILE A 210 -7.77 0.49 12.22
C ILE A 210 -8.78 1.49 12.77
N HIS A 211 -10.03 1.45 12.32
CA HIS A 211 -11.01 2.47 12.69
C HIS A 211 -11.60 2.24 14.07
N GLU A 212 -11.93 3.34 14.74
CA GLU A 212 -12.55 3.31 16.06
C GLU A 212 -14.02 2.86 16.00
N LYS A 213 -14.52 2.33 17.12
CA LYS A 213 -15.84 1.67 17.18
C LYS A 213 -16.98 2.57 16.77
N ASP A 214 -16.93 3.85 17.15
CA ASP A 214 -17.94 4.85 16.80
C ASP A 214 -17.94 5.17 15.31
N VAL A 215 -16.77 5.22 14.67
CA VAL A 215 -16.67 5.35 13.20
C VAL A 215 -17.35 4.15 12.52
N ILE A 216 -17.04 2.93 12.96
CA ILE A 216 -17.66 1.71 12.43
C ILE A 216 -19.17 1.71 12.63
N GLN A 217 -19.67 2.11 13.80
CA GLN A 217 -21.10 2.18 14.07
C GLN A 217 -21.81 3.21 13.19
N ASN A 218 -21.21 4.40 13.00
CA ASN A 218 -21.75 5.44 12.15
C ASN A 218 -21.86 4.99 10.69
N LEU A 219 -20.80 4.36 10.17
CA LEU A 219 -20.79 3.82 8.80
C LEU A 219 -21.79 2.67 8.65
N ALA A 220 -21.83 1.75 9.62
CA ALA A 220 -22.76 0.63 9.60
C ALA A 220 -24.23 1.07 9.66
N GLY A 221 -24.53 2.19 10.33
CA GLY A 221 -25.87 2.79 10.35
C GLY A 221 -26.37 3.29 9.00
N GLN A 222 -25.50 3.44 8.00
CA GLN A 222 -25.85 3.88 6.65
C GLN A 222 -26.04 2.72 5.65
N ILE A 223 -25.79 1.48 6.05
CA ILE A 223 -25.87 0.31 5.17
C ILE A 223 -27.31 0.13 4.65
N GLU A 224 -27.46 0.07 3.34
CA GLU A 224 -28.65 -0.46 2.68
C GLU A 224 -28.45 -1.95 2.39
N TYR A 225 -29.25 -2.81 3.04
CA TYR A 225 -29.26 -4.25 2.75
C TYR A 225 -30.05 -4.56 1.48
N PHE A 226 -29.60 -5.56 0.75
CA PHE A 226 -30.21 -6.03 -0.50
C PHE A 226 -29.96 -7.52 -0.71
N GLU A 227 -30.82 -8.16 -1.50
CA GLU A 227 -30.59 -9.55 -1.91
C GLU A 227 -29.57 -9.63 -3.05
N PRO A 228 -28.66 -10.62 -3.05
CA PRO A 228 -27.77 -10.88 -4.16
C PRO A 228 -28.51 -11.03 -5.49
N GLY A 229 -28.01 -10.38 -6.54
CA GLY A 229 -28.63 -10.36 -7.87
C GLY A 229 -29.88 -9.47 -8.01
N SER A 230 -30.23 -8.69 -6.99
CA SER A 230 -31.23 -7.63 -7.12
C SER A 230 -30.68 -6.42 -7.89
N GLU A 231 -31.57 -5.56 -8.39
CA GLU A 231 -31.16 -4.33 -9.09
C GLU A 231 -30.24 -3.42 -8.23
N LYS A 232 -30.53 -3.33 -6.92
CA LYS A 232 -29.67 -2.60 -5.97
C LYS A 232 -28.28 -3.24 -5.84
N HIS A 233 -28.24 -4.56 -5.72
CA HIS A 233 -26.97 -5.30 -5.67
C HIS A 233 -26.15 -5.04 -6.94
N ASP A 234 -26.76 -5.18 -8.11
CA ASP A 234 -26.07 -5.05 -9.39
C ASP A 234 -25.60 -3.62 -9.66
N SER A 235 -26.41 -2.62 -9.29
CA SER A 235 -26.01 -1.20 -9.36
C SER A 235 -24.81 -0.91 -8.46
N PHE A 236 -24.83 -1.40 -7.22
CA PHE A 236 -23.74 -1.21 -6.27
C PHE A 236 -22.43 -1.90 -6.72
N VAL A 237 -22.51 -3.16 -7.15
CA VAL A 237 -21.34 -3.90 -7.65
C VAL A 237 -20.76 -3.27 -8.91
N ARG A 238 -21.61 -2.84 -9.85
CA ARG A 238 -21.20 -2.12 -11.06
C ARG A 238 -20.49 -0.81 -10.74
N PHE A 239 -21.04 -0.04 -9.79
CA PHE A 239 -20.43 1.20 -9.33
C PHE A 239 -19.05 0.95 -8.70
N ASN A 240 -18.94 -0.03 -7.79
CA ASN A 240 -17.66 -0.43 -7.19
C ASN A 240 -16.61 -0.78 -8.26
N ALA A 241 -16.98 -1.58 -9.26
CA ALA A 241 -16.07 -1.99 -10.33
C ALA A 241 -15.62 -0.82 -11.21
N ALA A 242 -16.53 0.10 -11.55
CA ALA A 242 -16.20 1.28 -12.35
C ALA A 242 -15.29 2.26 -11.59
N ALA A 243 -15.57 2.52 -10.31
CA ALA A 243 -14.73 3.36 -9.46
C ALA A 243 -13.33 2.74 -9.29
N GLU A 244 -13.23 1.42 -9.14
CA GLU A 244 -11.95 0.70 -9.09
C GLU A 244 -11.16 0.85 -10.39
N LEU A 245 -11.80 0.67 -11.55
CA LEU A 245 -11.14 0.82 -12.86
C LEU A 245 -10.58 2.23 -13.05
N LEU A 246 -11.38 3.26 -12.78
CA LEU A 246 -10.92 4.65 -12.88
C LEU A 246 -9.76 4.90 -11.91
N SER A 247 -9.89 4.42 -10.68
CA SER A 247 -8.87 4.58 -9.65
C SER A 247 -7.53 3.96 -10.05
N PHE A 248 -7.53 2.75 -10.63
CA PHE A 248 -6.31 2.16 -11.19
C PHE A 248 -5.74 3.01 -12.32
N LEU A 249 -6.57 3.44 -13.27
CA LEU A 249 -6.11 4.17 -14.44
C LEU A 249 -5.51 5.54 -14.08
N ASP A 250 -6.17 6.29 -13.19
CA ASP A 250 -5.71 7.60 -12.71
C ASP A 250 -4.34 7.50 -12.01
N HIS A 251 -4.07 6.34 -11.40
CA HIS A 251 -2.80 6.01 -10.76
C HIS A 251 -1.90 5.13 -11.64
N TYR A 252 -1.98 5.22 -12.97
CA TYR A 252 -1.09 4.49 -13.88
C TYR A 252 -1.05 2.97 -13.65
N ASP A 253 -2.23 2.34 -13.57
CA ASP A 253 -2.39 0.91 -13.27
C ASP A 253 -1.74 0.49 -11.93
N CYS A 254 -1.70 1.41 -10.96
CA CYS A 254 -1.16 1.19 -9.62
C CYS A 254 -2.26 1.09 -8.55
N ARG A 255 -1.95 0.39 -7.46
CA ARG A 255 -2.83 0.19 -6.31
C ARG A 255 -2.91 1.37 -5.34
N LEU A 256 -2.17 2.45 -5.57
CA LEU A 256 -2.23 3.66 -4.72
C LEU A 256 -3.62 4.32 -4.73
N GLY A 257 -4.42 4.02 -5.75
CA GLY A 257 -5.83 4.39 -5.80
C GLY A 257 -6.74 3.65 -4.79
N LEU A 258 -6.23 2.67 -4.05
CA LEU A 258 -7.07 1.73 -3.28
C LEU A 258 -6.76 1.75 -1.77
N GLY A 259 -7.80 1.59 -0.95
CA GLY A 259 -7.69 1.56 0.51
C GLY A 259 -8.72 0.66 1.19
N ASP A 260 -8.52 -0.67 1.20
CA ASP A 260 -9.38 -1.55 2.00
C ASP A 260 -8.94 -1.61 3.48
N THR A 261 -9.91 -1.58 4.41
CA THR A 261 -9.75 -1.87 5.83
C THR A 261 -10.81 -2.86 6.32
N GLY A 262 -10.50 -3.59 7.39
CA GLY A 262 -11.35 -4.64 7.97
C GLY A 262 -10.64 -5.99 8.11
N PRO A 263 -11.39 -7.10 8.21
CA PRO A 263 -12.85 -7.18 8.32
C PRO A 263 -13.38 -6.63 9.66
N TYR A 264 -14.51 -5.93 9.64
CA TYR A 264 -15.23 -5.49 10.83
C TYR A 264 -16.47 -6.36 11.04
N GLU A 265 -16.59 -7.00 12.19
CA GLU A 265 -17.75 -7.84 12.51
C GLU A 265 -18.94 -6.95 12.92
N LEU A 266 -20.10 -7.21 12.32
CA LEU A 266 -21.36 -6.53 12.63
C LEU A 266 -22.16 -7.31 13.68
N PRO A 267 -23.12 -6.66 14.39
CA PRO A 267 -23.89 -7.32 15.46
C PRO A 267 -24.68 -8.57 15.04
N ASP A 268 -25.01 -8.68 13.75
CA ASP A 268 -25.76 -9.81 13.17
C ASP A 268 -24.86 -10.94 12.65
N GLY A 269 -23.55 -10.87 12.93
CA GLY A 269 -22.55 -11.86 12.52
C GLY A 269 -22.02 -11.70 11.09
N LYS A 270 -22.51 -10.72 10.32
CA LYS A 270 -21.94 -10.38 9.02
C LYS A 270 -20.62 -9.64 9.18
N ILE A 271 -19.89 -9.51 8.07
CA ILE A 271 -18.63 -8.77 8.04
C ILE A 271 -18.74 -7.57 7.10
N MET A 272 -18.15 -6.46 7.51
CA MET A 272 -18.03 -5.24 6.71
C MET A 272 -16.56 -5.01 6.32
N ILE A 273 -16.34 -4.69 5.05
CA ILE A 273 -15.09 -4.14 4.52
C ILE A 273 -15.35 -2.68 4.19
N ILE A 274 -14.45 -1.79 4.61
CA ILE A 274 -14.46 -0.40 4.19
C ILE A 274 -13.44 -0.29 3.07
N ARG A 275 -13.84 0.29 1.94
CA ARG A 275 -13.07 0.32 0.70
C ARG A 275 -13.01 1.72 0.16
N ASP A 276 -11.82 2.31 0.18
CA ASP A 276 -11.57 3.58 -0.48
C ASP A 276 -11.15 3.36 -1.94
N ARG A 277 -11.73 4.19 -2.82
CA ARG A 277 -11.39 4.31 -4.25
C ARG A 277 -11.08 5.77 -4.54
N PHE A 278 -9.79 6.09 -4.62
CA PHE A 278 -9.30 7.42 -4.99
C PHE A 278 -9.41 7.57 -6.50
N THR A 279 -10.35 8.40 -6.94
CA THR A 279 -10.77 8.54 -8.34
C THR A 279 -10.35 9.86 -8.98
N ASN A 280 -9.74 10.74 -8.20
CA ASN A 280 -9.22 12.03 -8.68
C ASN A 280 -8.06 12.50 -7.78
N GLU A 281 -6.88 12.71 -8.35
CA GLU A 281 -5.74 13.29 -7.67
C GLU A 281 -5.32 14.63 -8.28
N GLU A 282 -5.67 15.74 -7.60
CA GLU A 282 -5.38 17.11 -8.05
C GLU A 282 -3.88 17.44 -8.20
N ALA A 283 -3.00 16.59 -7.65
CA ALA A 283 -1.56 16.75 -7.81
C ALA A 283 -1.09 16.48 -9.26
N TYR A 284 -1.91 15.85 -10.09
CA TYR A 284 -1.52 15.42 -11.42
C TYR A 284 -2.32 16.12 -12.53
N ASP A 285 -1.59 16.52 -13.57
CA ASP A 285 -2.16 17.24 -14.71
C ASP A 285 -3.05 16.35 -15.60
N TRP A 286 -2.94 15.02 -15.50
CA TRP A 286 -3.81 14.09 -16.21
C TRP A 286 -5.15 13.82 -15.51
N SER A 287 -5.22 14.06 -14.20
CA SER A 287 -6.45 13.92 -13.41
C SER A 287 -7.46 15.05 -13.68
N ASP A 288 -7.08 16.09 -14.45
CA ASP A 288 -7.95 17.19 -14.89
C ASP A 288 -9.25 16.70 -15.57
N VAL A 289 -9.23 15.53 -16.19
CA VAL A 289 -10.43 14.93 -16.78
C VAL A 289 -11.45 14.49 -15.73
N CYS A 290 -11.00 14.12 -14.53
CA CYS A 290 -11.88 13.80 -13.40
C CYS A 290 -12.57 15.05 -12.88
N ASP A 291 -11.86 16.18 -12.80
CA ASP A 291 -12.46 17.48 -12.46
C ASP A 291 -13.53 17.91 -13.46
N HIS A 292 -13.25 17.77 -14.77
CA HIS A 292 -14.21 18.08 -15.83
C HIS A 292 -15.50 17.25 -15.72
N GLU A 293 -15.37 15.97 -15.35
CA GLU A 293 -16.49 15.06 -15.14
C GLU A 293 -17.08 15.10 -13.73
N LYS A 294 -16.62 16.02 -12.87
CA LYS A 294 -17.06 16.20 -11.49
C LYS A 294 -16.96 14.93 -10.66
N VAL A 295 -15.89 14.17 -10.90
CA VAL A 295 -15.53 13.00 -10.12
C VAL A 295 -14.78 13.48 -8.86
N PRO A 296 -15.24 13.11 -7.66
CA PRO A 296 -14.63 13.53 -6.40
C PRO A 296 -13.28 12.85 -6.19
N HIS A 297 -12.52 13.36 -5.23
CA HIS A 297 -11.27 12.74 -4.79
C HIS A 297 -11.42 11.26 -4.44
N CYS A 298 -12.44 10.90 -3.64
CA CYS A 298 -12.64 9.53 -3.21
C CYS A 298 -14.10 9.12 -3.07
N TYR A 299 -14.38 7.88 -3.47
CA TYR A 299 -15.56 7.13 -3.06
C TYR A 299 -15.16 6.07 -2.02
N THR A 300 -15.73 6.15 -0.82
CA THR A 300 -15.61 5.08 0.18
C THR A 300 -16.85 4.19 0.12
N LEU A 301 -16.65 2.88 -0.03
CA LEU A 301 -17.71 1.88 -0.05
C LEU A 301 -17.63 1.01 1.20
N CYS A 302 -18.75 0.84 1.90
CA CYS A 302 -18.90 -0.23 2.87
C CYS A 302 -19.48 -1.45 2.16
N LEU A 303 -18.77 -2.57 2.16
CA LEU A 303 -19.22 -3.84 1.57
C LEU A 303 -19.59 -4.81 2.68
N VAL A 304 -20.84 -5.25 2.75
CA VAL A 304 -21.28 -6.24 3.74
C VAL A 304 -21.33 -7.62 3.11
N ILE A 305 -20.57 -8.57 3.65
CA ILE A 305 -20.53 -9.96 3.20
C ILE A 305 -21.20 -10.83 4.25
N ASP A 306 -22.03 -11.76 3.80
CA ASP A 306 -22.60 -12.81 4.64
C ASP A 306 -21.66 -14.02 4.67
N PRO A 307 -20.91 -14.25 5.76
CA PRO A 307 -19.92 -15.32 5.81
C PRO A 307 -20.54 -16.71 5.74
N GLU A 308 -21.77 -16.90 6.21
CA GLU A 308 -22.45 -18.19 6.17
C GLU A 308 -22.96 -18.51 4.76
N LYS A 309 -23.60 -17.54 4.08
CA LYS A 309 -24.01 -17.72 2.67
C LYS A 309 -22.82 -18.01 1.75
N MET A 310 -21.67 -17.40 2.04
CA MET A 310 -20.43 -17.61 1.30
C MET A 310 -19.72 -18.94 1.65
N ALA A 311 -20.08 -19.56 2.79
CA ALA A 311 -19.25 -20.58 3.43
C ALA A 311 -17.78 -20.11 3.55
N LEU A 312 -17.59 -18.91 4.09
CA LEU A 312 -16.29 -18.25 4.14
C LEU A 312 -15.33 -19.05 5.04
N ASP A 313 -14.19 -19.47 4.48
CA ASP A 313 -13.15 -20.20 5.19
C ASP A 313 -12.02 -19.27 5.66
N GLU A 314 -11.70 -18.21 4.89
CA GLU A 314 -10.71 -17.21 5.29
C GLU A 314 -10.93 -15.89 4.56
N ILE A 315 -10.66 -14.77 5.25
CA ILE A 315 -10.60 -13.43 4.67
C ILE A 315 -9.33 -12.72 5.13
N ARG A 316 -8.63 -12.05 4.22
CA ARG A 316 -7.41 -11.29 4.45
C ARG A 316 -7.59 -9.88 3.92
N VAL A 317 -7.33 -8.86 4.75
CA VAL A 317 -7.07 -7.50 4.28
C VAL A 317 -5.57 -7.27 4.47
N ASN A 318 -4.82 -7.38 3.38
CA ASN A 318 -3.36 -7.44 3.42
C ASN A 318 -2.70 -6.06 3.47
N ASP A 319 -1.37 -6.03 3.50
CA ASP A 319 -0.58 -4.82 3.67
C ASP A 319 -0.72 -3.82 2.51
N ILE A 320 -1.10 -4.28 1.31
CA ILE A 320 -1.37 -3.45 0.13
C ILE A 320 -2.85 -3.06 0.02
N SER A 321 -3.54 -2.89 1.16
CA SER A 321 -4.94 -2.42 1.22
C SER A 321 -5.91 -3.25 0.36
N THR A 322 -5.76 -4.57 0.33
CA THR A 322 -6.56 -5.45 -0.56
C THR A 322 -7.23 -6.59 0.18
N THR A 323 -8.53 -6.75 -0.05
CA THR A 323 -9.31 -7.87 0.47
C THR A 323 -9.21 -9.11 -0.43
N PHE A 324 -8.88 -10.25 0.18
CA PHE A 324 -8.93 -11.58 -0.44
C PHE A 324 -9.73 -12.53 0.43
N THR A 325 -10.43 -13.47 -0.20
CA THR A 325 -11.22 -14.49 0.49
C THR A 325 -10.93 -15.90 -0.02
N ARG A 326 -11.34 -16.89 0.78
CA ARG A 326 -11.57 -18.27 0.39
C ARG A 326 -12.99 -18.65 0.81
N PRO A 327 -13.90 -18.98 -0.14
CA PRO A 327 -13.76 -18.93 -1.61
C PRO A 327 -13.36 -17.55 -2.19
N LYS A 328 -12.81 -17.48 -3.41
CA LYS A 328 -12.20 -16.25 -3.97
C LYS A 328 -13.20 -15.13 -4.31
N ASN A 329 -14.39 -15.47 -4.79
CA ASN A 329 -15.35 -14.49 -5.29
C ASN A 329 -16.33 -14.09 -4.20
N TYR A 330 -15.98 -13.10 -3.36
CA TYR A 330 -16.90 -12.57 -2.36
C TYR A 330 -17.93 -11.57 -2.92
N ILE A 331 -17.76 -11.11 -4.18
CA ILE A 331 -18.60 -10.07 -4.77
C ILE A 331 -20.06 -10.53 -4.88
N GLU A 332 -20.29 -11.79 -5.27
CA GLU A 332 -21.62 -12.40 -5.36
C GLU A 332 -22.30 -12.60 -3.99
N HIS A 333 -21.54 -12.48 -2.90
CA HIS A 333 -22.01 -12.67 -1.53
C HIS A 333 -22.12 -11.35 -0.77
N ILE A 334 -22.04 -10.21 -1.48
CA ILE A 334 -22.33 -8.90 -0.90
C ILE A 334 -23.85 -8.80 -0.70
N VAL A 335 -24.27 -8.54 0.54
CA VAL A 335 -25.69 -8.47 0.95
C VAL A 335 -26.10 -7.10 1.46
N GLY A 336 -25.19 -6.14 1.43
CA GLY A 336 -25.47 -4.76 1.81
C GLY A 336 -24.33 -3.83 1.45
N GLY A 337 -24.65 -2.55 1.31
CA GLY A 337 -23.69 -1.55 0.92
C GLY A 337 -24.04 -0.13 1.34
N ALA A 338 -23.02 0.71 1.43
CA ALA A 338 -23.14 2.16 1.54
C ALA A 338 -22.01 2.82 0.76
N VAL A 339 -22.24 4.02 0.21
CA VAL A 339 -21.22 4.80 -0.50
C VAL A 339 -21.11 6.18 0.15
N PHE A 340 -19.90 6.66 0.37
CA PHE A 340 -19.59 7.99 0.89
C PHE A 340 -18.69 8.73 -0.09
N VAL A 341 -18.81 10.05 -0.11
CA VAL A 341 -18.04 10.92 -0.99
C VAL A 341 -17.18 11.87 -0.19
N ARG A 342 -15.89 11.90 -0.55
CA ARG A 342 -14.94 12.94 -0.14
C ARG A 342 -14.58 13.74 -1.39
N GLU A 343 -15.05 14.98 -1.46
CA GLU A 343 -14.92 15.82 -2.67
C GLU A 343 -13.46 16.15 -2.99
N LYS A 344 -12.65 16.50 -1.98
CA LYS A 344 -11.23 16.84 -2.10
C LYS A 344 -10.40 16.06 -1.07
N TRP A 345 -9.10 15.93 -1.32
CA TRP A 345 -8.19 15.25 -0.38
C TRP A 345 -8.23 15.85 1.03
N ASN A 346 -8.47 17.16 1.14
CA ASN A 346 -8.54 17.89 2.41
C ASN A 346 -9.96 18.19 2.89
N THR A 347 -11.01 17.63 2.27
CA THR A 347 -12.38 17.74 2.79
C THR A 347 -12.40 17.26 4.25
N PRO A 348 -12.84 18.08 5.21
CA PRO A 348 -12.96 17.67 6.60
C PRO A 348 -13.90 16.46 6.75
N MET A 349 -13.61 15.56 7.69
CA MET A 349 -14.41 14.34 7.88
C MET A 349 -15.91 14.62 8.15
N GLY A 350 -16.23 15.76 8.77
CA GLY A 350 -17.62 16.19 9.02
C GLY A 350 -18.40 16.63 7.77
N GLU A 351 -17.71 16.83 6.64
CA GLU A 351 -18.30 17.18 5.34
C GLU A 351 -18.40 15.99 4.39
N VAL A 352 -17.84 14.83 4.75
CA VAL A 352 -18.02 13.58 4.00
C VAL A 352 -19.47 13.12 4.14
N TYR A 353 -20.12 12.86 3.01
CA TYR A 353 -21.56 12.59 2.97
C TYR A 353 -21.89 11.26 2.28
N PRO A 354 -22.96 10.56 2.70
CA PRO A 354 -23.40 9.32 2.04
C PRO A 354 -24.20 9.60 0.76
N ILE A 355 -24.17 8.65 -0.17
CA ILE A 355 -25.02 8.60 -1.37
C ILE A 355 -25.90 7.34 -1.30
N LYS A 356 -27.17 7.49 -1.65
CA LYS A 356 -28.11 6.35 -1.73
C LYS A 356 -27.81 5.48 -2.94
N ILE A 357 -28.01 4.16 -2.82
CA ILE A 357 -27.72 3.23 -3.91
C ILE A 357 -28.51 3.58 -5.18
N SER A 358 -29.75 4.06 -5.03
CA SER A 358 -30.61 4.50 -6.14
C SER A 358 -30.09 5.72 -6.91
N GLU A 359 -29.05 6.40 -6.41
CA GLU A 359 -28.48 7.60 -7.02
C GLU A 359 -27.10 7.34 -7.67
N LEU A 360 -26.58 6.12 -7.57
CA LEU A 360 -25.23 5.78 -8.06
C LEU A 360 -25.10 5.92 -9.58
N ASP A 361 -26.16 5.66 -10.36
CA ASP A 361 -26.10 5.76 -11.82
C ASP A 361 -25.74 7.18 -12.30
N LYS A 362 -26.15 8.22 -11.58
CA LYS A 362 -25.77 9.62 -11.90
C LYS A 362 -24.27 9.87 -11.74
N ARG A 363 -23.62 9.17 -10.82
CA ARG A 363 -22.17 9.28 -10.56
C ARG A 363 -21.38 8.36 -11.48
N LEU A 364 -21.95 7.19 -11.79
CA LEU A 364 -21.35 6.20 -12.67
C LEU A 364 -21.04 6.77 -14.06
N GLU A 365 -21.93 7.61 -14.61
CA GLU A 365 -21.71 8.27 -15.89
C GLU A 365 -20.42 9.10 -15.90
N GLY A 366 -20.20 9.95 -14.89
CA GLY A 366 -18.97 10.75 -14.77
C GLY A 366 -17.71 9.90 -14.65
N ILE A 367 -17.75 8.81 -13.87
CA ILE A 367 -16.63 7.86 -13.74
C ILE A 367 -16.29 7.23 -15.09
N GLN A 368 -17.30 6.80 -15.85
CA GLN A 368 -17.11 6.18 -17.17
C GLN A 368 -16.54 7.17 -18.19
N GLN A 369 -17.03 8.41 -18.20
CA GLN A 369 -16.52 9.47 -19.08
C GLN A 369 -15.08 9.83 -18.74
N ALA A 370 -14.75 9.99 -17.44
CA ALA A 370 -13.40 10.28 -17.00
C ALA A 370 -12.43 9.15 -17.41
N THR A 371 -12.85 7.90 -17.23
CA THR A 371 -12.08 6.72 -17.64
C THR A 371 -11.77 6.75 -19.14
N PHE A 372 -12.78 6.98 -19.98
CA PHE A 372 -12.59 7.06 -21.44
C PHE A 372 -11.66 8.22 -21.85
N LYS A 373 -11.79 9.37 -21.19
CA LYS A 373 -10.94 10.54 -21.43
C LYS A 373 -9.49 10.31 -21.01
N LEU A 374 -9.25 9.65 -19.87
CA LEU A 374 -7.91 9.23 -19.44
C LEU A 374 -7.26 8.30 -20.46
N TYR A 375 -7.95 7.24 -20.91
CA TYR A 375 -7.44 6.35 -21.94
C TYR A 375 -7.06 7.12 -23.21
N THR A 376 -7.92 8.05 -23.64
CA THR A 376 -7.65 8.90 -24.80
C THR A 376 -6.41 9.76 -24.58
N LYS A 377 -6.25 10.37 -23.40
CA LYS A 377 -5.10 11.22 -23.04
C LYS A 377 -3.81 10.39 -23.03
N PHE A 378 -3.80 9.23 -22.38
CA PHE A 378 -2.63 8.34 -22.30
C PHE A 378 -2.21 7.77 -23.65
N SER A 379 -3.17 7.41 -24.51
CA SER A 379 -2.87 6.87 -25.85
C SER A 379 -2.10 7.86 -26.75
N ARG A 380 -2.14 9.15 -26.43
CA ARG A 380 -1.46 10.23 -27.17
C ARG A 380 -0.12 10.63 -26.53
N MET A 381 0.20 10.13 -25.35
CA MET A 381 1.44 10.45 -24.65
C MET A 381 2.61 9.64 -25.21
N SER A 382 3.79 10.25 -25.21
CA SER A 382 5.01 9.51 -25.54
C SER A 382 5.32 8.47 -24.46
N ARG A 383 6.02 7.37 -24.82
CA ARG A 383 6.47 6.37 -23.84
C ARG A 383 7.25 7.00 -22.68
N ARG A 384 8.11 7.99 -22.98
CA ARG A 384 8.90 8.69 -21.95
C ARG A 384 7.99 9.44 -20.97
N THR A 385 6.98 10.14 -21.48
CA THR A 385 5.98 10.83 -20.66
C THR A 385 5.24 9.85 -19.75
N LEU A 386 4.78 8.72 -20.30
CA LEU A 386 4.09 7.69 -19.52
C LEU A 386 4.99 7.11 -18.42
N ILE A 387 6.28 6.90 -18.69
CA ILE A 387 7.25 6.44 -17.69
C ILE A 387 7.44 7.51 -16.60
N THR A 388 7.64 8.77 -16.97
CA THR A 388 7.82 9.86 -16.00
C THR A 388 6.58 10.05 -15.13
N ASN A 389 5.39 9.98 -15.69
CA ASN A 389 4.14 10.11 -14.94
C ASN A 389 3.93 8.93 -13.99
N GLY A 390 4.20 7.70 -14.43
CA GLY A 390 4.20 6.52 -13.55
C GLY A 390 5.24 6.62 -12.44
N MET A 391 6.42 7.21 -12.72
CA MET A 391 7.40 7.51 -11.67
C MET A 391 6.85 8.51 -10.65
N TYR A 392 6.13 9.55 -11.08
CA TYR A 392 5.51 10.50 -10.13
C TYR A 392 4.45 9.84 -9.27
N VAL A 393 3.62 8.94 -9.82
CA VAL A 393 2.66 8.18 -9.02
C VAL A 393 3.36 7.40 -7.90
N TYR A 394 4.46 6.71 -8.21
CA TYR A 394 5.16 5.91 -7.19
C TYR A 394 5.97 6.79 -6.23
N TYR A 395 6.82 7.67 -6.75
CA TYR A 395 7.74 8.45 -5.92
C TYR A 395 7.06 9.57 -5.13
N ILE A 396 6.09 10.28 -5.75
CA ILE A 396 5.41 11.41 -5.12
C ILE A 396 4.23 10.93 -4.29
N ASP A 397 3.28 10.19 -4.89
CA ASP A 397 2.01 9.86 -4.23
C ASP A 397 2.20 9.00 -2.98
N MET A 398 3.20 8.11 -2.97
CA MET A 398 3.40 7.20 -1.84
C MET A 398 3.66 7.95 -0.53
N ILE A 399 4.30 9.12 -0.55
CA ILE A 399 4.59 9.93 0.66
C ILE A 399 3.85 11.28 0.72
N LEU A 400 3.24 11.72 -0.39
CA LEU A 400 2.50 13.00 -0.46
C LEU A 400 1.43 13.16 0.64
N PRO A 401 0.60 12.14 0.97
CA PRO A 401 -0.37 12.24 2.06
C PRO A 401 0.27 12.56 3.41
N HIS A 402 1.42 11.94 3.72
CA HIS A 402 2.14 12.18 4.96
C HIS A 402 2.76 13.58 5.00
N LEU A 403 3.31 14.05 3.88
CA LEU A 403 3.85 15.41 3.76
C LEU A 403 2.77 16.49 3.90
N ARG A 404 1.59 16.27 3.29
CA ARG A 404 0.43 17.16 3.40
C ARG A 404 -0.04 17.28 4.84
N LEU A 405 -0.21 16.16 5.56
CA LEU A 405 -0.63 16.19 6.97
C LEU A 405 0.45 16.74 7.91
N ALA A 406 1.72 16.52 7.61
CA ALA A 406 2.82 17.13 8.35
C ALA A 406 2.96 18.65 8.11
N GLY A 407 2.29 19.20 7.09
CA GLY A 407 2.50 20.58 6.66
C GLY A 407 3.88 20.82 6.03
N THR A 408 4.54 19.77 5.52
CA THR A 408 5.92 19.82 5.01
C THR A 408 6.04 19.71 3.50
N TYR A 409 4.92 19.54 2.78
CA TYR A 409 4.92 19.42 1.32
C TYR A 409 5.60 20.59 0.62
N GLU A 410 5.29 21.84 0.99
CA GLU A 410 5.89 23.01 0.30
C GLU A 410 7.37 23.17 0.59
N LYS A 411 7.79 22.77 1.80
CA LYS A 411 9.20 22.70 2.16
C LYS A 411 9.92 21.62 1.34
N ALA A 412 9.31 20.45 1.17
CA ALA A 412 9.88 19.39 0.33
C ALA A 412 10.02 19.86 -1.13
N CYS A 413 9.00 20.51 -1.69
CA CYS A 413 9.04 21.06 -3.04
C CYS A 413 10.14 22.11 -3.23
N LYS A 414 10.25 23.06 -2.28
CA LYS A 414 11.14 24.21 -2.42
C LYS A 414 12.59 23.91 -2.05
N ASP A 415 12.81 23.22 -0.92
CA ASP A 415 14.14 23.08 -0.32
C ASP A 415 14.80 21.73 -0.67
N TYR A 416 14.01 20.73 -1.08
CA TYR A 416 14.46 19.38 -1.39
C TYR A 416 14.12 18.94 -2.81
N GLU A 417 13.60 19.86 -3.64
CA GLU A 417 13.29 19.63 -5.05
C GLU A 417 12.43 18.36 -5.24
N PHE A 418 11.37 18.21 -4.44
CA PHE A 418 10.61 16.96 -4.32
C PHE A 418 10.18 16.35 -5.66
N TRP A 419 9.85 17.15 -6.66
CA TRP A 419 9.42 16.69 -7.99
C TRP A 419 10.58 16.35 -8.95
N GLU A 420 11.84 16.57 -8.55
CA GLU A 420 13.00 16.31 -9.39
C GLU A 420 13.40 14.84 -9.38
N ILE A 421 13.70 14.31 -10.57
CA ILE A 421 14.28 12.97 -10.74
C ILE A 421 15.79 13.07 -10.55
N ASP A 422 16.33 12.28 -9.62
CA ASP A 422 17.76 12.22 -9.35
C ASP A 422 18.55 11.89 -10.62
N GLN A 423 19.63 12.63 -10.85
CA GLN A 423 20.46 12.47 -12.06
C GLN A 423 20.93 11.02 -12.26
N ARG A 424 21.21 10.28 -11.18
CA ARG A 424 21.61 8.87 -11.24
C ARG A 424 20.49 8.01 -11.84
N VAL A 425 19.25 8.22 -11.39
CA VAL A 425 18.06 7.51 -11.91
C VAL A 425 17.77 7.91 -13.34
N SER A 426 17.91 9.20 -13.67
CA SER A 426 17.77 9.69 -15.04
C SER A 426 18.76 8.99 -16.00
N ASN A 427 20.00 8.78 -15.56
CA ASN A 427 21.02 8.05 -16.33
C ASN A 427 20.63 6.57 -16.55
N TYR A 428 20.07 5.91 -15.52
CA TYR A 428 19.66 4.51 -15.61
C TYR A 428 18.54 4.24 -16.61
N TYR A 429 17.71 5.24 -16.95
CA TYR A 429 16.62 5.08 -17.91
C TYR A 429 17.05 4.41 -19.22
N TYR A 430 18.17 4.83 -19.81
CA TYR A 430 18.66 4.25 -21.07
C TYR A 430 19.27 2.87 -20.85
N ASP A 431 19.97 2.66 -19.74
CA ASP A 431 20.64 1.41 -19.43
C ASP A 431 19.64 0.28 -19.17
N ILE A 432 18.55 0.57 -18.44
CA ILE A 432 17.56 -0.46 -18.13
C ILE A 432 16.79 -0.91 -19.38
N VAL A 433 16.48 0.02 -20.28
CA VAL A 433 15.76 -0.27 -21.53
C VAL A 433 16.67 -1.06 -22.48
N LYS A 434 17.94 -0.65 -22.65
CA LYS A 434 18.88 -1.30 -23.56
C LYS A 434 19.18 -2.74 -23.16
N ARG A 435 19.23 -3.03 -21.86
CA ARG A 435 19.61 -4.35 -21.32
C ARG A 435 18.42 -5.28 -21.05
N GLY A 436 17.18 -4.82 -21.25
CA GLY A 436 16.01 -5.54 -20.74
C GLY A 436 16.08 -5.76 -19.23
N PHE A 437 16.74 -4.84 -18.51
CA PHE A 437 17.09 -5.02 -17.10
C PHE A 437 15.84 -5.12 -16.24
N ALA A 438 14.82 -4.29 -16.51
CA ALA A 438 13.57 -4.33 -15.76
C ALA A 438 12.90 -5.71 -15.86
N GLN A 439 12.82 -6.26 -17.08
CA GLN A 439 12.20 -7.55 -17.36
C GLN A 439 12.95 -8.72 -16.71
N ALA A 440 14.28 -8.63 -16.55
CA ALA A 440 15.09 -9.66 -15.90
C ALA A 440 15.11 -9.51 -14.37
N THR A 441 15.42 -8.30 -13.89
CA THR A 441 15.69 -8.02 -12.47
C THR A 441 14.42 -8.03 -11.63
N VAL A 442 13.31 -7.46 -12.12
CA VAL A 442 12.09 -7.36 -11.32
C VAL A 442 11.56 -8.75 -10.94
N PRO A 443 11.39 -9.71 -11.87
CA PRO A 443 10.96 -11.06 -11.48
C PRO A 443 12.02 -11.84 -10.70
N GLN A 444 13.29 -11.79 -11.13
CA GLN A 444 14.33 -12.70 -10.61
C GLN A 444 14.98 -12.24 -9.31
N LYS A 445 14.94 -10.94 -8.98
CA LYS A 445 15.61 -10.39 -7.78
C LYS A 445 14.64 -9.73 -6.83
N ILE A 446 13.70 -8.93 -7.34
CA ILE A 446 12.73 -8.21 -6.52
C ILE A 446 11.62 -9.18 -6.07
N PHE A 447 10.83 -9.73 -7.00
CA PHE A 447 9.70 -10.59 -6.60
C PHE A 447 10.12 -11.96 -6.08
N SER A 448 11.30 -12.47 -6.46
CA SER A 448 11.84 -13.71 -5.87
C SER A 448 12.32 -13.52 -4.43
N GLY A 449 12.66 -12.29 -4.03
CA GLY A 449 13.32 -11.98 -2.77
C GLY A 449 14.83 -12.20 -2.73
N GLU A 450 15.46 -12.68 -3.82
CA GLU A 450 16.90 -12.98 -3.82
C GLU A 450 17.79 -11.73 -3.66
N GLY A 451 17.32 -10.56 -4.08
CA GLY A 451 18.12 -9.33 -4.09
C GLY A 451 18.13 -8.57 -2.74
N TYR A 452 17.41 -9.06 -1.73
CA TYR A 452 17.27 -8.40 -0.43
C TYR A 452 18.43 -8.77 0.50
N LEU A 453 19.65 -8.36 0.12
CA LEU A 453 20.88 -8.73 0.83
C LEU A 453 20.94 -8.05 2.22
N PRO A 454 21.26 -8.78 3.30
CA PRO A 454 21.36 -8.20 4.63
C PRO A 454 22.54 -7.22 4.72
N PHE A 455 22.47 -6.32 5.69
CA PHE A 455 23.62 -5.55 6.14
C PHE A 455 24.63 -6.46 6.87
N PRO A 456 25.95 -6.25 6.70
CA PRO A 456 26.96 -6.98 7.49
C PRO A 456 26.78 -6.76 8.99
N ASP A 457 27.06 -7.79 9.81
CA ASP A 457 26.82 -7.77 11.26
C ASP A 457 27.64 -6.67 11.99
N ASP A 458 28.80 -6.28 11.46
CA ASP A 458 29.72 -5.27 12.01
C ASP A 458 29.59 -3.89 11.35
N VAL A 459 28.57 -3.67 10.51
CA VAL A 459 28.41 -2.39 9.81
C VAL A 459 28.07 -1.24 10.78
N SER A 460 28.65 -0.06 10.54
CA SER A 460 28.29 1.14 11.26
C SER A 460 26.87 1.61 10.91
N LEU A 461 26.03 1.86 11.92
CA LEU A 461 24.70 2.46 11.77
C LEU A 461 24.75 3.89 11.21
N THR A 462 25.89 4.58 11.31
CA THR A 462 26.05 5.94 10.79
C THR A 462 26.55 5.97 9.34
N ARG A 463 26.80 4.81 8.73
CA ARG A 463 27.27 4.73 7.34
C ARG A 463 26.18 5.27 6.40
N SER A 464 26.51 6.37 5.74
CA SER A 464 25.59 7.18 4.94
C SER A 464 26.13 7.37 3.52
N LYS A 465 25.25 7.76 2.58
CA LYS A 465 25.63 8.15 1.22
C LYS A 465 26.66 9.30 1.18
N TYR A 466 26.76 10.06 2.27
CA TYR A 466 27.73 11.16 2.43
C TYR A 466 29.05 10.75 3.10
N TYR A 467 29.27 9.46 3.37
CA TYR A 467 30.48 8.96 4.05
C TYR A 467 31.78 9.21 3.24
N TRP A 468 31.67 9.55 1.96
CA TRP A 468 32.79 9.89 1.08
C TRP A 468 33.04 11.42 0.99
N LYS A 469 33.03 12.13 2.13
CA LYS A 469 33.54 13.51 2.22
C LYS A 469 34.77 13.58 3.09
#